data_AF-A0A1Q9URI7-F1
#
_entry.id   AF-A0A1Q9URI7-F1
#
_cell.length_a   1.000
_cell.length_b   1.000
_cell.length_c   1.000
_cell.angle_alpha   90.00
_cell.angle_beta   90.00
_cell.angle_gamma   90.00
#
_symmetry.space_group_name_H-M   'P 1'
#
loop_
_entity.id
_entity.type
_entity.pdbx_description
1 polymer ?
#
loop_
_entity_poly.entity_id
_entity_poly.type
_entity_poly.pdbx_seq_one_letter_code
_entity_poly.pdbx_strand_id
1 'polypeptide(L)'
;MRTLAPAVTLAALPLGACAAGQDSAGQPAEALTLTVLAAASLTDVLEPIADGFEGDHPGVDVELSFAASSTVVQQVNEGAGADVVALAGESSLEPLADEHRHGDVTIFATNQLEIAVPVDNPGAVESLDDLAQDGLTVVACAEQVPCGQAAATLLERQDITVQIASYEPDVRATLTKVELGEADAGLVYRTDVAAAADRVRGVAIPEERNVVNHYPAVAVSEQELARSFVDHLLSDTSQRTLTDAGFGAAPSDP
;
A
#
# COMPACT_ATOMS: atom_id res chain seq x y z
N MET A 1 62.38 15.49 -46.57
CA MET A 1 63.85 15.57 -46.37
C MET A 1 64.20 16.97 -45.89
N ARG A 2 65.12 17.05 -44.91
CA ARG A 2 65.62 18.24 -44.18
C ARG A 2 64.93 18.60 -42.86
N THR A 3 65.23 17.77 -41.86
CA THR A 3 65.81 18.10 -40.54
C THR A 3 65.99 19.57 -40.17
N LEU A 4 65.57 19.93 -38.93
CA LEU A 4 66.36 20.67 -37.93
C LEU A 4 65.60 20.72 -36.57
N ALA A 5 66.05 19.90 -35.60
CA ALA A 5 66.07 20.23 -34.17
C ALA A 5 67.38 21.02 -33.90
N PRO A 6 67.62 21.76 -32.78
CA PRO A 6 67.19 21.47 -31.39
C PRO A 6 66.92 22.71 -30.49
N ALA A 7 66.48 22.52 -29.24
CA ALA A 7 66.96 23.26 -28.06
C ALA A 7 66.31 22.72 -26.78
N VAL A 8 67.14 22.11 -25.94
CA VAL A 8 66.84 21.67 -24.57
C VAL A 8 66.83 22.91 -23.66
N THR A 9 65.80 23.07 -22.83
CA THR A 9 65.94 23.82 -21.57
C THR A 9 65.25 23.06 -20.46
N LEU A 10 66.06 22.53 -19.55
CA LEU A 10 65.68 21.79 -18.35
C LEU A 10 65.30 22.82 -17.27
N ALA A 11 64.01 22.96 -16.96
CA ALA A 11 63.54 23.78 -15.84
C ALA A 11 63.15 22.88 -14.67
N ALA A 12 63.99 22.88 -13.63
CA ALA A 12 63.72 22.23 -12.35
C ALA A 12 62.73 23.08 -11.55
N LEU A 13 61.52 22.56 -11.30
CA LEU A 13 60.57 23.15 -10.35
C LEU A 13 60.79 22.55 -8.95
N PRO A 14 60.92 23.37 -7.89
CA PRO A 14 60.91 22.87 -6.53
C PRO A 14 59.49 22.47 -6.10
N LEU A 15 59.35 21.26 -5.55
CA LEU A 15 58.17 20.79 -4.84
C LEU A 15 57.98 21.61 -3.55
N GLY A 16 57.05 22.56 -3.57
CA GLY A 16 56.50 23.17 -2.37
C GLY A 16 55.32 22.34 -1.86
N ALA A 17 55.58 21.53 -0.82
CA ALA A 17 54.56 20.79 -0.09
C ALA A 17 53.69 21.76 0.71
N CYS A 18 52.49 22.06 0.19
CA CYS A 18 51.40 22.63 0.97
C CYS A 18 50.52 21.50 1.48
N ALA A 19 50.80 21.03 2.70
CA ALA A 19 49.85 20.26 3.49
C ALA A 19 48.75 21.22 3.97
N ALA A 20 47.76 21.45 3.11
CA ALA A 20 46.48 22.00 3.54
C ALA A 20 45.62 20.81 3.95
N GLY A 21 45.32 20.71 5.25
CA GLY A 21 44.31 19.80 5.76
C GLY A 21 42.99 20.09 5.05
N GLN A 22 42.61 19.19 4.13
CA GLN A 22 41.27 19.14 3.62
C GLN A 22 40.44 18.49 4.72
N ASP A 23 39.79 19.33 5.52
CA ASP A 23 38.58 18.94 6.21
C ASP A 23 37.63 18.42 5.13
N SER A 24 37.55 17.10 4.99
CA SER A 24 36.50 16.44 4.24
C SER A 24 35.19 16.75 4.95
N ALA A 25 34.60 17.90 4.62
CA ALA A 25 33.18 18.11 4.80
C ALA A 25 32.51 16.90 4.11
N GLY A 26 31.93 16.02 4.93
CA GLY A 26 31.21 14.86 4.45
C GLY A 26 30.22 15.32 3.40
N GLN A 27 30.33 14.76 2.19
CA GLN A 27 29.22 14.86 1.26
C GLN A 27 27.98 14.34 2.00
N PRO A 28 26.81 15.00 1.88
CA PRO A 28 25.59 14.42 2.41
C PRO A 28 25.54 12.99 1.88
N ALA A 29 25.39 12.00 2.78
CA ALA A 29 25.12 10.64 2.35
C ALA A 29 23.90 10.73 1.42
N GLU A 30 24.02 10.20 0.21
CA GLU A 30 22.91 10.14 -0.73
C GLU A 30 21.78 9.38 -0.03
N ALA A 31 20.57 9.97 -0.02
CA ALA A 31 19.44 9.37 0.68
C ALA A 31 19.17 7.98 0.09
N LEU A 32 19.00 6.98 0.95
CA LEU A 32 18.64 5.64 0.55
C LEU A 32 17.13 5.60 0.36
N THR A 33 16.68 5.55 -0.89
CA THR A 33 15.26 5.44 -1.21
C THR A 33 14.79 3.99 -1.03
N LEU A 34 13.67 3.82 -0.32
CA LEU A 34 12.94 2.58 -0.17
C LEU A 34 11.59 2.69 -0.88
N THR A 35 11.39 1.97 -1.98
CA THR A 35 10.12 2.02 -2.73
C THR A 35 9.15 0.95 -2.23
N VAL A 36 7.97 1.37 -1.79
CA VAL A 36 6.90 0.50 -1.29
C VAL A 36 5.70 0.56 -2.24
N LEU A 37 5.37 -0.57 -2.87
CA LEU A 37 4.14 -0.69 -3.66
C LEU A 37 3.05 -1.32 -2.79
N ALA A 38 1.92 -0.63 -2.64
CA ALA A 38 0.92 -0.98 -1.65
C ALA A 38 -0.51 -1.01 -2.20
N ALA A 39 -1.37 -1.78 -1.53
CA ALA A 39 -2.80 -1.78 -1.79
C ALA A 39 -3.42 -0.40 -1.51
N ALA A 40 -4.37 0.03 -2.33
CA ALA A 40 -5.05 1.32 -2.17
C ALA A 40 -5.81 1.51 -0.84
N SER A 41 -6.18 0.44 -0.15
CA SER A 41 -6.77 0.54 1.21
C SER A 41 -5.76 0.94 2.28
N LEU A 42 -4.45 0.86 2.00
CA LEU A 42 -3.38 1.17 2.95
C LEU A 42 -2.92 2.64 2.90
N THR A 43 -3.48 3.46 2.00
CA THR A 43 -3.05 4.86 1.78
C THR A 43 -3.01 5.67 3.06
N ASP A 44 -4.10 5.69 3.84
CA ASP A 44 -4.20 6.54 5.03
C ASP A 44 -3.28 6.10 6.19
N VAL A 45 -2.74 4.87 6.15
CA VAL A 45 -1.91 4.31 7.24
C VAL A 45 -0.44 4.20 6.87
N LEU A 46 -0.09 3.97 5.61
CA LEU A 46 1.32 3.82 5.23
C LEU A 46 2.08 5.14 5.21
N GLU A 47 1.44 6.28 4.93
CA GLU A 47 2.09 7.59 5.03
C GLU A 47 2.64 7.85 6.46
N PRO A 48 1.83 7.84 7.54
CA PRO A 48 2.36 8.05 8.88
C PRO A 48 3.28 6.92 9.38
N ILE A 49 3.14 5.69 8.86
CA ILE A 49 4.08 4.59 9.17
C ILE A 49 5.44 4.83 8.50
N ALA A 50 5.45 5.29 7.25
CA ALA A 50 6.67 5.68 6.54
C ALA A 50 7.40 6.81 7.27
N ASP A 51 6.68 7.87 7.67
CA ASP A 51 7.24 8.97 8.47
C ASP A 51 7.91 8.46 9.77
N GLY A 52 7.27 7.49 10.45
CA GLY A 52 7.82 6.84 11.64
C GLY A 52 9.10 6.07 11.36
N PHE A 53 9.11 5.30 10.26
CA PHE A 53 10.28 4.53 9.84
C PHE A 53 11.47 5.43 9.49
N GLU A 54 11.25 6.51 8.74
CA GLU A 54 12.27 7.49 8.39
C GLU A 54 12.85 8.19 9.63
N GLY A 55 12.00 8.49 10.62
CA GLY A 55 12.42 9.04 11.91
C GLY A 55 13.41 8.14 12.66
N ASP A 56 13.23 6.82 12.54
CA ASP A 56 14.10 5.81 13.14
C ASP A 56 15.35 5.49 12.27
N HIS A 57 15.34 5.90 10.98
CA HIS A 57 16.39 5.60 10.00
C HIS A 57 16.89 6.88 9.28
N PRO A 58 17.76 7.69 9.91
CA PRO A 58 18.24 8.92 9.30
C PRO A 58 18.93 8.69 7.96
N GLY A 59 18.50 9.41 6.93
CA GLY A 59 19.02 9.28 5.57
C GLY A 59 18.29 8.26 4.70
N VAL A 60 17.17 7.71 5.18
CA VAL A 60 16.20 6.95 4.38
C VAL A 60 15.06 7.85 3.93
N ASP A 61 14.55 7.59 2.72
CA ASP A 61 13.36 8.21 2.13
C ASP A 61 12.45 7.08 1.63
N VAL A 62 11.19 7.06 2.06
CA VAL A 62 10.23 6.00 1.73
C VAL A 62 9.27 6.51 0.65
N GLU A 63 9.39 5.98 -0.55
CA GLU A 63 8.49 6.30 -1.66
C GLU A 63 7.31 5.32 -1.70
N LEU A 64 6.11 5.82 -1.44
CA LEU A 64 4.88 5.04 -1.46
C LEU A 64 4.17 5.15 -2.82
N SER A 65 3.72 4.01 -3.35
CA SER A 65 2.87 3.97 -4.55
C SER A 65 1.70 3.02 -4.33
N PHE A 66 0.49 3.48 -4.62
CA PHE A 66 -0.74 2.76 -4.29
C PHE A 66 -1.50 2.33 -5.54
N ALA A 67 -1.98 1.09 -5.55
CA ALA A 67 -2.86 0.56 -6.59
C ALA A 67 -3.71 -0.61 -6.06
N ALA A 68 -4.56 -1.21 -6.90
CA ALA A 68 -5.14 -2.52 -6.60
C ALA A 68 -4.01 -3.55 -6.36
N SER A 69 -4.17 -4.47 -5.41
CA SER A 69 -3.13 -5.46 -5.10
C SER A 69 -2.74 -6.33 -6.29
N SER A 70 -3.69 -6.65 -7.18
CA SER A 70 -3.41 -7.36 -8.43
C SER A 70 -2.54 -6.53 -9.39
N THR A 71 -2.75 -5.21 -9.45
CA THR A 71 -1.92 -4.29 -10.22
C THR A 71 -0.52 -4.15 -9.62
N VAL A 72 -0.39 -4.05 -8.31
CA VAL A 72 0.92 -4.04 -7.62
C VAL A 72 1.73 -5.29 -7.99
N VAL A 73 1.12 -6.46 -7.89
CA VAL A 73 1.77 -7.74 -8.20
C VAL A 73 2.16 -7.82 -9.68
N GLN A 74 1.28 -7.37 -10.57
CA GLN A 74 1.58 -7.27 -12.00
C GLN A 74 2.81 -6.38 -12.25
N GLN A 75 2.85 -5.19 -11.64
CA GLN A 75 3.97 -4.26 -11.80
C GLN A 75 5.30 -4.89 -11.39
N VAL A 76 5.35 -5.57 -10.24
CA VAL A 76 6.58 -6.22 -9.77
C VAL A 76 7.02 -7.34 -10.72
N ASN A 77 6.10 -8.21 -11.14
CA ASN A 77 6.39 -9.27 -12.11
C ASN A 77 6.82 -8.73 -13.48
N GLU A 78 6.39 -7.53 -13.86
CA GLU A 78 6.79 -6.84 -15.08
C GLU A 78 8.13 -6.08 -14.93
N GLY A 79 8.75 -6.14 -13.74
CA GLY A 79 10.06 -5.56 -13.46
C GLY A 79 10.05 -4.13 -12.93
N ALA A 80 8.92 -3.65 -12.39
CA ALA A 80 8.90 -2.38 -11.66
C ALA A 80 9.86 -2.45 -10.46
N GLY A 81 10.66 -1.40 -10.28
CA GLY A 81 11.52 -1.27 -9.11
C GLY A 81 10.68 -1.11 -7.85
N ALA A 82 10.82 -2.06 -6.93
CA ALA A 82 10.16 -2.04 -5.63
C ALA A 82 11.08 -2.74 -4.61
N ASP A 83 10.96 -2.34 -3.35
CA ASP A 83 11.66 -2.94 -2.23
C ASP A 83 10.71 -3.73 -1.34
N VAL A 84 9.48 -3.24 -1.17
CA VAL A 84 8.44 -3.90 -0.38
C VAL A 84 7.14 -3.89 -1.17
N VAL A 85 6.40 -5.00 -1.08
CA VAL A 85 4.98 -5.00 -1.42
C VAL A 85 4.14 -5.21 -0.17
N ALA A 86 3.04 -4.46 -0.05
CA ALA A 86 2.05 -4.60 1.00
C ALA A 86 0.65 -4.71 0.37
N LEU A 87 0.05 -5.90 0.43
CA LEU A 87 -1.16 -6.23 -0.33
C LEU A 87 -2.39 -6.35 0.60
N ALA A 88 -3.57 -6.35 -0.02
CA ALA A 88 -4.80 -6.77 0.62
C ALA A 88 -5.16 -8.17 0.11
N GLY A 89 -5.56 -9.07 0.99
CA GLY A 89 -5.86 -10.46 0.68
C GLY A 89 -4.60 -11.31 0.52
N GLU A 90 -4.53 -12.44 1.25
CA GLU A 90 -3.42 -13.39 1.15
C GLU A 90 -3.27 -13.99 -0.26
N SER A 91 -4.39 -14.30 -0.91
CA SER A 91 -4.41 -14.81 -2.28
C SER A 91 -3.78 -13.85 -3.29
N SER A 92 -3.72 -12.55 -2.98
CA SER A 92 -3.04 -11.57 -3.83
C SER A 92 -1.54 -11.81 -3.96
N LEU A 93 -0.91 -12.49 -3.01
CA LEU A 93 0.49 -12.87 -3.15
C LEU A 93 0.71 -14.02 -4.12
N GLU A 94 -0.27 -14.92 -4.32
CA GLU A 94 -0.08 -16.12 -5.14
C GLU A 94 0.52 -15.85 -6.53
N PRO A 95 0.09 -14.81 -7.27
CA PRO A 95 0.66 -14.51 -8.59
C PRO A 95 2.03 -13.82 -8.55
N LEU A 96 2.51 -13.36 -7.39
CA LEU A 96 3.85 -12.76 -7.26
C LEU A 96 4.91 -13.84 -7.45
N ALA A 97 5.78 -13.70 -8.46
CA ALA A 97 6.78 -14.71 -8.75
C ALA A 97 7.74 -14.92 -7.56
N ASP A 98 8.07 -16.18 -7.27
CA ASP A 98 8.92 -16.55 -6.12
C ASP A 98 10.31 -15.91 -6.17
N GLU A 99 10.83 -15.65 -7.38
CA GLU A 99 12.14 -15.00 -7.57
C GLU A 99 12.17 -13.54 -7.09
N HIS A 100 11.00 -12.90 -6.95
CA HIS A 100 10.89 -11.57 -6.38
C HIS A 100 10.71 -11.58 -4.87
N ARG A 101 10.61 -12.74 -4.20
CA ARG A 101 10.37 -12.80 -2.75
C ARG A 101 11.68 -12.99 -2.01
N HIS A 102 12.18 -11.94 -1.38
CA HIS A 102 13.48 -11.92 -0.70
C HIS A 102 13.38 -11.91 0.84
N GLY A 103 12.18 -12.13 1.39
CA GLY A 103 11.91 -12.26 2.82
C GLY A 103 10.67 -13.11 3.10
N ASP A 104 10.38 -13.32 4.38
CA ASP A 104 9.18 -14.04 4.81
C ASP A 104 7.93 -13.20 4.58
N VAL A 105 6.82 -13.87 4.24
CA VAL A 105 5.51 -13.23 4.15
C VAL A 105 5.01 -12.94 5.56
N THR A 106 4.73 -11.67 5.83
CA THR A 106 4.25 -11.21 7.12
C THR A 106 2.82 -10.71 6.99
N ILE A 107 1.88 -11.33 7.72
CA ILE A 107 0.54 -10.75 7.89
C ILE A 107 0.65 -9.68 8.98
N PHE A 108 0.40 -8.42 8.63
CA PHE A 108 0.60 -7.30 9.56
C PHE A 108 -0.71 -6.63 10.01
N ALA A 109 -1.81 -6.89 9.31
CA ALA A 109 -3.13 -6.35 9.65
C ALA A 109 -4.25 -7.24 9.10
N THR A 110 -5.45 -7.00 9.62
CA THR A 110 -6.70 -7.53 9.09
C THR A 110 -7.71 -6.41 8.84
N ASN A 111 -8.70 -6.68 8.00
CA ASN A 111 -9.81 -5.76 7.75
C ASN A 111 -11.09 -6.54 7.48
N GLN A 112 -12.21 -5.84 7.49
CA GLN A 112 -13.53 -6.40 7.25
C GLN A 112 -14.31 -5.47 6.32
N LEU A 113 -15.31 -6.01 5.64
CA LEU A 113 -16.17 -5.21 4.78
C LEU A 113 -17.15 -4.37 5.60
N GLU A 114 -17.47 -3.20 5.08
CA GLU A 114 -18.55 -2.35 5.53
C GLU A 114 -19.28 -1.79 4.30
N ILE A 115 -20.56 -1.48 4.46
CA ILE A 115 -21.33 -0.84 3.40
C ILE A 115 -21.18 0.67 3.57
N ALA A 116 -20.60 1.33 2.58
CA ALA A 116 -20.61 2.78 2.49
C ALA A 116 -21.89 3.24 1.79
N VAL A 117 -22.54 4.26 2.33
CA VAL A 117 -23.66 4.96 1.69
C VAL A 117 -23.44 6.48 1.73
N PRO A 118 -24.12 7.29 0.89
CA PRO A 118 -24.12 8.74 1.05
C PRO A 118 -24.57 9.14 2.47
N VAL A 119 -24.07 10.27 2.99
CA VAL A 119 -24.30 10.70 4.39
C VAL A 119 -25.78 10.72 4.78
N ASP A 120 -26.65 11.15 3.87
CA ASP A 120 -28.10 11.22 4.06
C ASP A 120 -28.85 9.91 3.77
N ASN A 121 -28.15 8.88 3.29
CA ASN A 121 -28.67 7.54 2.96
C ASN A 121 -30.00 7.58 2.20
N PRO A 122 -30.07 8.16 0.99
CA PRO A 122 -31.31 8.28 0.23
C PRO A 122 -31.90 6.91 -0.15
N GLY A 123 -31.03 5.90 -0.30
CA GLY A 123 -31.40 4.51 -0.55
C GLY A 123 -31.96 3.75 0.66
N ALA A 124 -31.97 4.37 1.86
CA ALA A 124 -32.46 3.74 3.10
C ALA A 124 -31.83 2.36 3.40
N VAL A 125 -30.57 2.17 3.02
CA VAL A 125 -29.80 0.94 3.29
C VAL A 125 -29.40 0.92 4.76
N GLU A 126 -29.81 -0.10 5.50
CA GLU A 126 -29.52 -0.26 6.93
C GLU A 126 -28.91 -1.63 7.27
N SER A 127 -28.81 -2.52 6.28
CA SER A 127 -28.27 -3.87 6.42
C SER A 127 -27.73 -4.42 5.11
N LEU A 128 -26.96 -5.51 5.19
CA LEU A 128 -26.48 -6.24 4.02
C LEU A 128 -27.63 -6.77 3.14
N ASP A 129 -28.73 -7.19 3.76
CA ASP A 129 -29.89 -7.74 3.06
C ASP A 129 -30.61 -6.68 2.20
N ASP A 130 -30.49 -5.40 2.57
CA ASP A 130 -31.08 -4.30 1.81
C ASP A 130 -30.43 -4.10 0.44
N LEU A 131 -29.18 -4.54 0.25
CA LEU A 131 -28.50 -4.43 -1.05
C LEU A 131 -29.19 -5.22 -2.16
N ALA A 132 -30.04 -6.21 -1.82
CA ALA A 132 -30.82 -6.97 -2.79
C ALA A 132 -32.13 -6.29 -3.21
N GLN A 133 -32.46 -5.12 -2.65
CA GLN A 133 -33.69 -4.41 -3.01
C GLN A 133 -33.62 -3.83 -4.43
N ASP A 134 -34.74 -3.90 -5.14
CA ASP A 134 -34.87 -3.29 -6.47
C ASP A 134 -34.74 -1.77 -6.38
N GLY A 135 -34.07 -1.17 -7.38
CA GLY A 135 -33.97 0.29 -7.51
C GLY A 135 -32.79 0.92 -6.77
N LEU A 136 -31.97 0.13 -6.08
CA LEU A 136 -30.68 0.58 -5.54
C LEU A 136 -29.59 0.51 -6.61
N THR A 137 -28.80 1.58 -6.71
CA THR A 137 -27.55 1.61 -7.47
C THR A 137 -26.42 1.15 -6.56
N VAL A 138 -26.09 -0.15 -6.60
CA VAL A 138 -25.00 -0.72 -5.79
C VAL A 138 -23.74 -0.83 -6.63
N VAL A 139 -22.60 -0.39 -6.09
CA VAL A 139 -21.27 -0.54 -6.71
C VAL A 139 -20.39 -1.46 -5.88
N ALA A 140 -19.46 -2.13 -6.53
CA ALA A 140 -18.47 -2.98 -5.87
C ALA A 140 -17.13 -2.87 -6.58
N CYS A 141 -16.07 -3.35 -5.94
CA CYS A 141 -14.82 -3.61 -6.63
C CYS A 141 -15.00 -4.75 -7.65
N ALA A 142 -14.23 -4.72 -8.73
CA ALA A 142 -14.17 -5.81 -9.67
C ALA A 142 -13.70 -7.12 -9.00
N GLU A 143 -14.31 -8.25 -9.36
CA GLU A 143 -14.11 -9.54 -8.67
C GLU A 143 -12.66 -10.03 -8.67
N GLN A 144 -11.82 -9.59 -9.61
CA GLN A 144 -10.41 -9.97 -9.66
C GLN A 144 -9.53 -9.25 -8.62
N VAL A 145 -10.03 -8.19 -7.96
CA VAL A 145 -9.28 -7.45 -6.93
C VAL A 145 -9.77 -7.80 -5.53
N PRO A 146 -8.98 -7.58 -4.46
CA PRO A 146 -9.26 -8.15 -3.14
C PRO A 146 -10.60 -7.75 -2.52
N CYS A 147 -10.98 -6.48 -2.61
CA CYS A 147 -12.29 -6.03 -2.11
C CYS A 147 -13.45 -6.64 -2.90
N GLY A 148 -13.27 -6.94 -4.18
CA GLY A 148 -14.27 -7.59 -5.02
C GLY A 148 -14.40 -9.08 -4.69
N GLN A 149 -13.27 -9.77 -4.50
CA GLN A 149 -13.25 -11.16 -4.02
C GLN A 149 -13.93 -11.28 -2.65
N ALA A 150 -13.61 -10.37 -1.72
CA ALA A 150 -14.21 -10.33 -0.41
C ALA A 150 -15.73 -10.07 -0.49
N ALA A 151 -16.17 -9.11 -1.32
CA ALA A 151 -17.58 -8.79 -1.52
C ALA A 151 -18.35 -9.98 -2.13
N ALA A 152 -17.81 -10.61 -3.17
CA ALA A 152 -18.40 -11.80 -3.78
C ALA A 152 -18.50 -12.96 -2.77
N THR A 153 -17.43 -13.21 -2.02
CA THR A 153 -17.40 -14.24 -0.95
C THR A 153 -18.43 -13.94 0.14
N LEU A 154 -18.56 -12.69 0.56
CA LEU A 154 -19.56 -12.26 1.54
C LEU A 154 -20.97 -12.55 1.02
N LEU A 155 -21.30 -12.07 -0.18
CA LEU A 155 -22.63 -12.21 -0.76
C LEU A 155 -22.99 -13.69 -0.99
N GLU A 156 -22.05 -14.51 -1.47
CA GLU A 156 -22.24 -15.95 -1.63
C GLU A 156 -22.50 -16.64 -0.28
N ARG A 157 -21.67 -16.36 0.74
CA ARG A 157 -21.83 -16.95 2.09
C ARG A 157 -23.16 -16.60 2.74
N GLN A 158 -23.70 -15.43 2.42
CA GLN A 158 -24.96 -14.94 2.96
C GLN A 158 -26.17 -15.28 2.09
N ASP A 159 -25.97 -15.93 0.93
CA ASP A 159 -27.02 -16.24 -0.05
C ASP A 159 -27.78 -14.98 -0.53
N ILE A 160 -27.04 -13.87 -0.71
CA ILE A 160 -27.59 -12.58 -1.13
C ILE A 160 -27.19 -12.32 -2.58
N THR A 161 -28.19 -12.12 -3.45
CA THR A 161 -27.96 -11.71 -4.83
C THR A 161 -28.17 -10.21 -4.98
N VAL A 162 -27.12 -9.49 -5.39
CA VAL A 162 -27.15 -8.04 -5.61
C VAL A 162 -26.98 -7.75 -7.10
N GLN A 163 -27.76 -6.81 -7.64
CA GLN A 163 -27.51 -6.27 -8.98
C GLN A 163 -26.44 -5.18 -8.91
N ILE A 164 -25.20 -5.54 -9.18
CA ILE A 164 -24.10 -4.59 -9.22
C ILE A 164 -24.20 -3.72 -10.48
N ALA A 165 -24.37 -2.41 -10.28
CA ALA A 165 -24.51 -1.43 -11.34
C ALA A 165 -23.18 -1.14 -12.05
N SER A 166 -22.08 -1.12 -11.29
CA SER A 166 -20.72 -1.04 -11.85
C SER A 166 -19.67 -1.66 -10.94
N TYR A 167 -18.59 -2.14 -11.59
CA TYR A 167 -17.43 -2.72 -10.94
C TYR A 167 -16.24 -1.77 -11.09
N GLU A 168 -15.64 -1.38 -9.97
CA GLU A 168 -14.54 -0.42 -9.92
C GLU A 168 -13.18 -1.10 -9.80
N PRO A 169 -12.09 -0.46 -10.26
CA PRO A 169 -10.76 -1.08 -10.28
C PRO A 169 -10.17 -1.34 -8.88
N ASP A 170 -10.56 -0.56 -7.88
CA ASP A 170 -10.12 -0.72 -6.50
C ASP A 170 -11.14 -0.11 -5.52
N VAL A 171 -10.89 -0.30 -4.23
CA VAL A 171 -11.80 0.13 -3.17
C VAL A 171 -11.95 1.64 -3.06
N ARG A 172 -10.92 2.42 -3.44
CA ARG A 172 -10.97 3.88 -3.41
C ARG A 172 -11.83 4.42 -4.54
N ALA A 173 -11.76 3.82 -5.71
CA ALA A 173 -12.67 4.10 -6.80
C ALA A 173 -14.13 3.73 -6.44
N THR A 174 -14.36 2.60 -5.77
CA THR A 174 -15.70 2.23 -5.23
C THR A 174 -16.21 3.27 -4.24
N LEU A 175 -15.41 3.64 -3.24
CA LEU A 175 -15.78 4.63 -2.23
C LEU A 175 -16.09 5.99 -2.87
N THR A 176 -15.25 6.44 -3.82
CA THR A 176 -15.42 7.72 -4.51
C THR A 176 -16.78 7.84 -5.18
N LYS A 177 -17.29 6.77 -5.80
CA LYS A 177 -18.63 6.80 -6.41
C LYS A 177 -19.74 7.03 -5.39
N VAL A 178 -19.61 6.44 -4.21
CA VAL A 178 -20.55 6.67 -3.10
C VAL A 178 -20.43 8.11 -2.59
N GLU A 179 -19.22 8.62 -2.39
CA GLU A 179 -18.95 10.00 -1.97
C GLU A 179 -19.55 11.04 -2.95
N LEU A 180 -19.48 10.75 -4.26
CA LEU A 180 -20.01 11.60 -5.32
C LEU A 180 -21.53 11.44 -5.53
N GLY A 181 -22.19 10.52 -4.81
CA GLY A 181 -23.61 10.23 -4.97
C GLY A 181 -23.95 9.56 -6.31
N GLU A 182 -22.98 8.93 -6.97
CA GLU A 182 -23.18 8.13 -8.18
C GLU A 182 -23.74 6.74 -7.87
N ALA A 183 -23.68 6.32 -6.60
CA ALA A 183 -24.21 5.06 -6.10
C ALA A 183 -24.90 5.25 -4.75
N ASP A 184 -25.94 4.45 -4.51
CA ASP A 184 -26.68 4.43 -3.24
C ASP A 184 -25.91 3.65 -2.16
N ALA A 185 -25.13 2.65 -2.56
CA ALA A 185 -24.31 1.86 -1.67
C ALA A 185 -23.07 1.30 -2.38
N GLY A 186 -21.99 1.12 -1.61
CA GLY A 186 -20.77 0.44 -2.04
C GLY A 186 -20.27 -0.53 -0.97
N LEU A 187 -19.83 -1.72 -1.37
CA LEU A 187 -19.10 -2.64 -0.49
C LEU A 187 -17.61 -2.27 -0.49
N VAL A 188 -17.13 -1.74 0.63
CA VAL A 188 -15.75 -1.26 0.84
C VAL A 188 -15.19 -1.83 2.14
N TYR A 189 -13.97 -1.48 2.54
CA TYR A 189 -13.50 -1.86 3.87
C TYR A 189 -13.93 -0.86 4.94
N ARG A 190 -14.06 -1.35 6.18
CA ARG A 190 -14.35 -0.53 7.36
C ARG A 190 -13.38 0.65 7.52
N THR A 191 -12.11 0.45 7.20
CA THR A 191 -11.08 1.49 7.27
C THR A 191 -11.31 2.61 6.25
N ASP A 192 -11.81 2.28 5.06
CA ASP A 192 -12.13 3.27 4.03
C ASP A 192 -13.32 4.14 4.46
N VAL A 193 -14.34 3.53 5.10
CA VAL A 193 -15.46 4.25 5.70
C VAL A 193 -14.98 5.16 6.83
N ALA A 194 -14.10 4.67 7.70
CA ALA A 194 -13.54 5.44 8.80
C ALA A 194 -12.75 6.67 8.30
N ALA A 195 -11.95 6.51 7.26
CA ALA A 195 -11.20 7.60 6.61
C ALA A 195 -12.10 8.64 5.90
N ALA A 196 -13.35 8.26 5.58
CA ALA A 196 -14.32 9.11 4.90
C ALA A 196 -15.56 9.41 5.76
N ALA A 197 -15.45 9.34 7.08
CA ALA A 197 -16.59 9.45 8.00
C ALA A 197 -17.38 10.77 7.92
N ASP A 198 -16.80 11.82 7.31
CA ASP A 198 -17.47 13.10 7.03
C ASP A 198 -18.15 13.16 5.65
N ARG A 199 -17.87 12.20 4.77
CA ARG A 199 -18.32 12.14 3.36
C ARG A 199 -19.23 10.96 3.06
N VAL A 200 -19.18 9.90 3.85
CA VAL A 200 -20.08 8.74 3.77
C VAL A 200 -20.57 8.34 5.15
N ARG A 201 -21.63 7.55 5.18
CA ARG A 201 -22.08 6.84 6.39
C ARG A 201 -21.80 5.36 6.22
N GLY A 202 -21.25 4.75 7.27
CA GLY A 202 -21.06 3.30 7.37
C GLY A 202 -22.32 2.58 7.82
N VAL A 203 -22.62 1.46 7.18
CA VAL A 203 -23.61 0.46 7.62
C VAL A 203 -22.85 -0.83 7.92
N ALA A 204 -22.72 -1.11 9.20
CA ALA A 204 -21.91 -2.22 9.71
C ALA A 204 -22.50 -3.58 9.29
N ILE A 205 -21.62 -4.48 8.85
CA ILE A 205 -21.92 -5.89 8.66
C ILE A 205 -21.48 -6.64 9.93
N PRO A 206 -22.38 -7.38 10.62
CA PRO A 206 -22.04 -8.13 11.81
C PRO A 206 -20.83 -9.05 11.60
N GLU A 207 -19.93 -9.13 12.58
CA GLU A 207 -18.66 -9.88 12.47
C GLU A 207 -18.89 -11.35 12.08
N GLU A 208 -19.93 -11.98 12.60
CA GLU A 208 -20.31 -13.36 12.31
C GLU A 208 -20.80 -13.58 10.87
N ARG A 209 -21.23 -12.52 10.18
CA ARG A 209 -21.61 -12.55 8.76
C ARG A 209 -20.48 -12.13 7.83
N ASN A 210 -19.45 -11.47 8.36
CA ASN A 210 -18.44 -10.78 7.58
C ASN A 210 -17.34 -11.73 7.05
N VAL A 211 -16.47 -11.19 6.21
CA VAL A 211 -15.24 -11.83 5.73
C VAL A 211 -14.07 -11.05 6.29
N VAL A 212 -13.17 -11.75 6.99
CA VAL A 212 -11.90 -11.19 7.45
C VAL A 212 -10.89 -11.28 6.31
N ASN A 213 -10.36 -10.14 5.92
CA ASN A 213 -9.32 -10.02 4.92
C ASN A 213 -7.98 -9.78 5.59
N HIS A 214 -6.95 -10.55 5.24
CA HIS A 214 -5.60 -10.40 5.78
C HIS A 214 -4.73 -9.57 4.85
N TYR A 215 -3.78 -8.83 5.43
CA TYR A 215 -2.88 -7.94 4.70
C TYR A 215 -1.45 -8.47 4.79
N PRO A 216 -0.96 -9.15 3.75
CA PRO A 216 0.42 -9.59 3.72
C PRO A 216 1.37 -8.49 3.24
N ALA A 217 2.58 -8.48 3.80
CA ALA A 217 3.73 -7.73 3.29
C ALA A 217 4.92 -8.67 3.06
N VAL A 218 5.75 -8.36 2.07
CA VAL A 218 7.00 -9.08 1.79
C VAL A 218 8.04 -8.16 1.17
N ALA A 219 9.30 -8.37 1.55
CA ALA A 219 10.44 -7.71 0.91
C ALA A 219 10.62 -8.29 -0.51
N VAL A 220 10.65 -7.41 -1.51
CA VAL A 220 10.88 -7.73 -2.92
C VAL A 220 12.20 -7.21 -3.48
N SER A 221 13.07 -6.72 -2.59
CA SER A 221 14.49 -6.54 -2.85
C SER A 221 15.35 -7.23 -1.79
N GLU A 222 16.62 -7.48 -2.12
CA GLU A 222 17.58 -8.10 -1.19
C GLU A 222 18.07 -7.12 -0.09
N GLN A 223 17.69 -5.84 -0.20
CA GLN A 223 18.12 -4.80 0.73
C GLN A 223 17.65 -5.11 2.14
N GLU A 224 18.55 -5.00 3.12
CA GLU A 224 18.18 -5.21 4.52
C GLU A 224 17.10 -4.23 4.99
N LEU A 225 17.13 -3.00 4.45
CA LEU A 225 16.13 -1.98 4.73
C LEU A 225 14.70 -2.41 4.37
N ALA A 226 14.54 -3.22 3.31
CA ALA A 226 13.23 -3.74 2.93
C ALA A 226 12.65 -4.68 4.00
N ARG A 227 13.50 -5.57 4.55
CA ARG A 227 13.10 -6.45 5.68
C ARG A 227 12.80 -5.63 6.92
N SER A 228 13.65 -4.64 7.24
CA SER A 228 13.43 -3.74 8.37
C SER A 228 12.10 -2.98 8.26
N PHE A 229 11.67 -2.59 7.07
CA PHE A 229 10.37 -1.93 6.88
C PHE A 229 9.21 -2.90 7.10
N VAL A 230 9.31 -4.14 6.59
CA VAL A 230 8.30 -5.18 6.87
C VAL A 230 8.18 -5.45 8.37
N ASP A 231 9.31 -5.53 9.09
CA ASP A 231 9.32 -5.65 10.55
C ASP A 231 8.73 -4.41 11.24
N HIS A 232 8.98 -3.21 10.69
CA HIS A 232 8.44 -1.96 11.22
C HIS A 232 6.91 -1.89 11.14
N LEU A 233 6.27 -2.56 10.17
CA LEU A 233 4.81 -2.70 10.13
C LEU A 233 4.26 -3.38 11.39
N LEU A 234 5.05 -4.23 12.04
CA LEU A 234 4.69 -4.92 13.29
C LEU A 234 5.07 -4.13 14.55
N SER A 235 5.73 -2.98 14.43
CA SER A 235 6.12 -2.18 15.59
C SER A 235 4.89 -1.69 16.37
N ASP A 236 5.04 -1.47 17.68
CA ASP A 236 3.95 -0.96 18.52
C ASP A 236 3.34 0.36 17.99
N THR A 237 4.17 1.19 17.35
CA THR A 237 3.72 2.46 16.78
C THR A 237 2.92 2.25 15.51
N SER A 238 3.39 1.41 14.58
CA SER A 238 2.66 1.08 13.36
C SER A 238 1.34 0.34 13.65
N GLN A 239 1.37 -0.60 14.59
CA GLN A 239 0.17 -1.33 15.01
C GLN A 239 -0.86 -0.40 15.68
N ARG A 240 -0.42 0.62 16.42
CA ARG A 240 -1.30 1.68 16.93
C ARG A 240 -1.92 2.48 15.80
N THR A 241 -1.13 2.94 14.82
CA THR A 241 -1.63 3.64 13.63
C THR A 241 -2.69 2.83 12.88
N LEU A 242 -2.44 1.53 12.66
CA LEU A 242 -3.38 0.61 12.02
C LEU A 242 -4.68 0.46 12.83
N THR A 243 -4.55 0.24 14.14
CA THR A 243 -5.71 0.06 15.04
C THR A 243 -6.57 1.33 15.11
N ASP A 244 -5.94 2.51 15.21
CA ASP A 244 -6.62 3.80 15.26
C ASP A 244 -7.38 4.09 13.96
N ALA A 245 -6.88 3.60 12.82
CA ALA A 245 -7.55 3.67 11.52
C ALA A 245 -8.65 2.60 11.33
N GLY A 246 -8.80 1.66 12.27
CA GLY A 246 -9.84 0.62 12.26
C GLY A 246 -9.44 -0.72 11.65
N PHE A 247 -8.14 -0.94 11.36
CA PHE A 247 -7.64 -2.26 11.03
C PHE A 247 -7.69 -3.17 12.27
N GLY A 248 -7.95 -4.46 12.04
CA GLY A 248 -7.76 -5.49 13.04
C GLY A 248 -6.29 -5.90 13.14
N ALA A 249 -5.92 -6.49 14.28
CA ALA A 249 -4.60 -7.06 14.48
C ALA A 249 -4.34 -8.22 13.50
N ALA A 250 -3.07 -8.45 13.19
CA ALA A 250 -2.66 -9.70 12.55
C ALA A 250 -3.06 -10.91 13.42
N PRO A 251 -3.31 -12.09 12.83
CA PRO A 251 -3.45 -13.31 13.59
C PRO A 251 -2.20 -13.53 14.43
N SER A 252 -2.35 -13.74 15.74
CA SER A 252 -1.27 -14.29 16.55
C SER A 252 -0.99 -15.71 16.05
N ASP A 253 0.26 -16.00 15.66
CA ASP A 253 0.68 -17.37 15.35
C ASP A 253 0.21 -18.31 16.47
N PRO A 254 -0.34 -19.50 16.15
CA PRO A 254 -0.79 -20.47 17.13
C PRO A 254 0.34 -21.04 18.01
#